data_AF-A0A0F9B052-F1
#
_entry.id   AF-A0A0F9B052-F1
#
_cell.length_a   1.000
_cell.length_b   1.000
_cell.length_c   1.000
_cell.angle_alpha   90.00
_cell.angle_beta   90.00
_cell.angle_gamma   90.00
#
_symmetry.space_group_name_H-M   'P 1'
#
loop_
_entity.id
_entity.type
_entity.pdbx_description
1 polymer ?
#
loop_
_entity_poly.entity_id
_entity_poly.type
_entity_poly.pdbx_seq_one_letter_code
_entity_poly.pdbx_strand_id
1 'polypeptide(L)'
;MRCSNGIKIVLSRWWRNEAEKGVMNRDIVLIEWVDSKGMTNWEDIEGLEAMPPCVCYTVGFLLDDNKDYKTLSLTLSESQVLGRLTIPTVCIKKVTRLAV
;
A
#
# COMPACT_ATOMS: atom_id res chain seq x y z
N MET A 1 3.90 -15.34 26.60
CA MET A 1 5.38 -15.19 26.54
C MET A 1 5.72 -13.71 26.53
N ARG A 2 6.37 -13.22 27.60
CA ARG A 2 6.92 -11.85 27.66
C ARG A 2 8.32 -11.90 27.06
N CYS A 3 8.59 -11.12 26.03
CA CYS A 3 9.94 -10.88 25.55
C CYS A 3 10.34 -9.45 25.95
N SER A 4 11.02 -9.35 27.09
CA SER A 4 11.75 -8.16 27.51
C SER A 4 13.12 -8.21 26.86
N ASN A 5 13.41 -7.29 25.92
CA ASN A 5 14.72 -6.66 25.69
C ASN A 5 14.68 -5.76 24.43
N GLY A 6 14.68 -4.44 24.65
CA GLY A 6 15.70 -3.58 24.05
C GLY A 6 15.67 -3.24 22.56
N ILE A 7 14.62 -3.55 21.78
CA ILE A 7 14.48 -2.96 20.45
C ILE A 7 13.64 -1.69 20.58
N LYS A 8 14.31 -0.54 20.74
CA LYS A 8 13.71 0.75 20.37
C LYS A 8 13.48 0.70 18.87
N ILE A 9 12.33 0.16 18.45
CA ILE A 9 11.81 0.38 17.11
C ILE A 9 11.75 1.89 16.97
N VAL A 10 12.54 2.41 16.04
CA VAL A 10 12.44 3.80 15.60
C VAL A 10 11.10 3.91 14.88
N LEU A 11 10.01 3.91 15.65
CA LEU A 11 8.71 4.42 15.22
C LEU A 11 9.01 5.90 14.97
N SER A 12 9.29 6.18 13.70
CA SER A 12 9.73 7.48 13.23
C SER A 12 8.76 8.54 13.78
N ARG A 13 9.35 9.67 14.19
CA ARG A 13 8.69 10.84 14.77
C ARG A 13 7.42 11.29 14.02
N TRP A 14 7.28 10.89 12.76
CA TRP A 14 6.12 11.04 11.90
C TRP A 14 4.83 10.38 12.43
N TRP A 15 4.87 9.11 12.86
CA TRP A 15 3.66 8.39 13.29
C TRP A 15 3.05 8.91 14.59
N ARG A 16 3.89 9.49 15.46
CA ARG A 16 3.45 10.04 16.75
C ARG A 16 2.63 11.32 16.60
N ASN A 17 2.93 12.14 15.59
CA ASN A 17 2.25 13.42 15.38
C ASN A 17 0.86 13.26 14.73
N GLU A 18 0.59 12.17 14.02
CA GLU A 18 -0.70 11.94 13.37
C GLU A 18 -1.73 11.29 14.30
N ALA A 19 -1.27 10.43 15.22
CA ALA A 19 -2.11 9.84 16.26
C ALA A 19 -2.70 10.89 17.23
N GLU A 20 -2.05 12.05 17.38
CA GLU A 20 -2.51 13.16 18.23
C GLU A 20 -3.58 14.04 17.57
N LYS A 21 -3.84 13.89 16.26
CA LYS A 21 -4.86 14.66 15.51
C LYS A 21 -6.17 13.88 15.32
N GLY A 22 -6.75 13.38 16.42
CA GLY A 22 -8.20 13.33 16.68
C GLY A 22 -9.19 12.59 15.75
N VAL A 23 -8.90 12.27 14.49
CA VAL A 23 -9.76 11.46 13.62
C VAL A 23 -8.86 10.74 12.62
N MET A 24 -8.59 9.43 12.82
CA MET A 24 -8.04 8.63 11.74
C MET A 24 -9.03 8.65 10.59
N ASN A 25 -8.67 9.26 9.47
CA ASN A 25 -9.51 9.26 8.28
C ASN A 25 -9.72 7.80 7.85
N ARG A 26 -10.98 7.35 7.83
CA ARG A 26 -11.35 5.95 7.49
C ARG A 26 -11.83 5.83 6.06
N ASP A 27 -11.47 6.76 5.19
CA ASP A 27 -11.76 6.70 3.76
C ASP A 27 -11.33 5.34 3.20
N ILE A 28 -12.30 4.57 2.72
CA ILE A 28 -12.07 3.31 2.02
C ILE A 28 -12.04 3.61 0.53
N VAL A 29 -11.00 3.13 -0.15
CA VAL A 29 -10.84 3.31 -1.60
C VAL A 29 -10.59 1.99 -2.31
N LEU A 30 -11.15 1.87 -3.51
CA LEU A 30 -10.76 0.89 -4.51
C LEU A 30 -9.81 1.57 -5.51
N ILE A 31 -8.59 1.08 -5.62
CA ILE A 31 -7.59 1.52 -6.59
C ILE A 31 -7.42 0.46 -7.67
N GLU A 32 -7.66 0.85 -8.91
CA GLU A 32 -7.24 0.12 -10.11
C GLU A 32 -5.88 0.67 -10.55
N TRP A 33 -4.89 -0.22 -10.70
CA TRP A 33 -3.52 0.18 -11.03
C TRP A 33 -2.81 -0.88 -11.87
N VAL A 34 -1.71 -0.50 -12.50
CA VAL A 34 -0.87 -1.36 -13.33
C VAL A 34 0.37 -1.74 -12.55
N ASP A 35 0.67 -3.04 -12.49
CA ASP A 35 1.91 -3.55 -11.93
C ASP A 35 2.72 -4.30 -12.99
N SER A 36 4.01 -4.37 -12.75
CA SER A 36 4.90 -5.28 -13.45
C SER A 36 4.40 -6.72 -13.33
N LYS A 37 4.46 -7.45 -14.44
CA LYS A 37 4.26 -8.89 -14.45
C LYS A 37 5.63 -9.53 -14.55
N GLY A 38 5.91 -10.49 -13.68
CA GLY A 38 7.13 -11.29 -13.71
C GLY A 38 6.86 -12.69 -14.23
N MET A 39 7.91 -13.34 -14.73
CA MET A 39 7.90 -14.76 -15.06
C MET A 39 8.62 -15.56 -13.97
N THR A 40 8.30 -16.84 -13.87
CA THR A 40 8.91 -17.73 -12.87
C THR A 40 10.19 -18.42 -13.37
N ASN A 41 10.48 -18.35 -14.67
CA ASN A 41 11.60 -19.03 -15.33
C ASN A 41 12.44 -18.07 -16.17
N TRP A 42 13.67 -18.48 -16.48
CA TRP A 42 14.51 -17.82 -17.48
C TRP A 42 14.04 -18.17 -18.89
N GLU A 43 14.14 -17.22 -19.82
CA GLU A 43 13.77 -17.39 -21.22
C GLU A 43 14.95 -17.05 -22.13
N ASP A 44 14.94 -17.63 -23.34
CA ASP A 44 15.86 -17.25 -24.40
C ASP A 44 15.45 -15.87 -24.96
N ILE A 45 16.44 -15.02 -25.23
CA ILE A 45 16.21 -13.69 -25.80
C ILE A 45 15.55 -13.76 -27.18
N GLU A 46 15.84 -14.81 -27.96
CA GLU A 46 15.24 -15.02 -29.28
C GLU A 46 13.77 -15.45 -29.19
N GLY A 47 13.34 -15.98 -28.04
CA GLY A 47 11.97 -16.40 -27.76
C GLY A 47 11.16 -15.41 -26.94
N LEU A 48 11.66 -14.18 -26.73
CA LEU A 48 11.03 -13.21 -25.85
C LEU A 48 9.70 -12.74 -26.43
N GLU A 49 8.59 -13.15 -25.80
CA GLU A 49 7.26 -12.65 -26.15
C GLU A 49 6.91 -11.39 -25.35
N ALA A 50 6.08 -10.53 -25.95
CA ALA A 50 5.59 -9.33 -25.27
C ALA A 50 4.71 -9.74 -24.08
N MET A 51 5.16 -9.42 -22.87
CA MET A 51 4.39 -9.68 -21.65
C MET A 51 3.59 -8.43 -21.24
N PRO A 52 2.27 -8.39 -21.45
CA PRO A 52 1.47 -7.25 -21.04
C PRO A 52 1.48 -7.13 -19.50
N PRO A 53 1.46 -5.91 -18.97
CA PRO A 53 1.48 -5.69 -17.53
C PRO A 53 0.15 -6.13 -16.90
N CYS A 54 0.16 -6.37 -15.59
CA CYS A 54 -1.02 -6.80 -14.87
C CYS A 54 -1.88 -5.61 -14.45
N VAL A 55 -3.20 -5.72 -14.59
CA VAL A 55 -4.13 -4.78 -13.96
C VAL A 55 -4.52 -5.32 -12.59
N CYS A 56 -4.10 -4.61 -11.56
CA CYS A 56 -4.32 -4.93 -10.17
C CYS A 56 -5.47 -4.10 -9.60
N TYR A 57 -6.18 -4.69 -8.64
CA TYR A 57 -7.23 -4.02 -7.87
C TYR A 57 -6.89 -4.15 -6.39
N THR A 58 -6.92 -3.03 -5.68
CA THR A 58 -6.67 -3.01 -4.24
C THR A 58 -7.73 -2.21 -3.53
N VAL A 59 -8.32 -2.79 -2.49
CA VAL A 59 -9.22 -2.10 -1.57
C VAL A 59 -8.52 -1.95 -0.23
N GLY A 60 -8.59 -0.76 0.37
CA GLY A 60 -8.04 -0.53 1.70
C GLY A 60 -8.39 0.83 2.25
N PHE A 61 -8.00 1.06 3.50
CA PHE A 61 -8.08 2.35 4.16
C PHE A 61 -6.95 3.25 3.67
N LEU A 62 -7.29 4.45 3.23
CA LEU A 62 -6.34 5.44 2.72
C LEU A 62 -5.54 6.07 3.87
N LEU A 63 -4.23 5.82 3.90
CA LEU A 63 -3.33 6.38 4.92
C LEU A 63 -2.64 7.65 4.46
N ASP A 64 -2.22 7.68 3.19
CA ASP A 64 -1.52 8.82 2.59
C ASP A 64 -1.93 8.95 1.14
N ASP A 65 -2.18 10.18 0.72
CA ASP A 65 -2.56 10.56 -0.64
C ASP A 65 -1.80 11.82 -1.04
N ASN A 66 -0.81 11.64 -1.91
CA ASN A 66 -0.09 12.74 -2.50
C ASN A 66 0.07 12.55 -4.02
N LYS A 67 0.74 13.52 -4.65
CA LYS A 67 0.92 13.56 -6.10
C LYS A 67 1.75 12.38 -6.64
N ASP A 68 2.66 11.83 -5.83
CA ASP A 68 3.65 10.85 -6.27
C ASP A 68 3.21 9.41 -5.94
N TYR A 69 2.46 9.22 -4.84
CA TYR A 69 1.97 7.91 -4.42
C TYR A 69 0.69 7.96 -3.59
N LYS A 70 0.06 6.79 -3.43
CA LYS A 70 -1.00 6.52 -2.46
C LYS A 70 -0.61 5.35 -1.57
N THR A 71 -0.80 5.48 -0.26
CA THR A 71 -0.57 4.38 0.69
C THR A 71 -1.89 3.94 1.30
N LEU A 72 -2.15 2.63 1.20
CA LEU A 72 -3.32 1.97 1.75
C LEU A 72 -2.91 0.99 2.85
N SER A 73 -3.85 0.65 3.72
CA SER A 73 -3.75 -0.50 4.63
C SER A 73 -4.97 -1.40 4.49
N LEU A 74 -4.75 -2.71 4.52
CA LEU A 74 -5.84 -3.69 4.57
C LEU A 74 -6.55 -3.68 5.93
N THR A 75 -5.77 -3.57 7.01
CA THR A 75 -6.30 -3.57 8.39
C THR A 75 -5.79 -2.35 9.15
N LEU A 76 -6.69 -1.69 9.86
CA LEU A 76 -6.40 -0.60 10.79
C LEU A 76 -7.06 -0.85 12.14
N SER A 77 -6.31 -0.62 13.21
CA SER A 77 -6.81 -0.49 14.57
C SER A 77 -6.17 0.72 15.26
N GLU A 78 -6.52 0.97 16.51
CA GLU A 78 -5.92 2.06 17.29
C GLU A 78 -4.40 1.86 17.53
N SER A 79 -3.92 0.62 17.48
CA SER A 79 -2.53 0.28 17.82
C SER A 79 -1.77 -0.48 16.73
N GLN A 80 -2.44 -0.94 15.68
CA GLN A 80 -1.85 -1.80 14.66
C GLN A 80 -2.28 -1.43 13.25
N VAL A 81 -1.36 -1.61 12.32
CA VAL A 81 -1.53 -1.45 10.87
C VAL A 81 -0.99 -2.72 10.21
N LEU A 82 -1.76 -3.36 9.33
CA LEU A 82 -1.34 -4.58 8.63
C LEU A 82 -1.76 -4.54 7.16
N GLY A 83 -0.94 -5.12 6.28
CA GLY A 83 -1.21 -5.16 4.85
C GLY A 83 -1.06 -3.78 4.21
N ARG A 84 -0.02 -3.04 4.61
CA ARG A 84 0.29 -1.73 4.04
C ARG A 84 0.83 -1.90 2.62
N LEU A 85 0.26 -1.18 1.67
CA LEU A 85 0.68 -1.14 0.27
C LEU A 85 0.84 0.32 -0.16
N THR A 86 1.94 0.64 -0.85
CA THR A 86 2.16 1.96 -1.45
C THR A 86 2.20 1.79 -2.96
N ILE A 87 1.33 2.53 -3.66
CA ILE A 87 1.17 2.48 -5.12
C ILE A 87 1.62 3.83 -5.69
N PRO A 88 2.62 3.88 -6.58
CA PRO A 88 2.98 5.11 -7.29
C PRO A 88 1.79 5.64 -8.10
N THR A 89 1.53 6.95 -8.03
CA THR A 89 0.37 7.55 -8.71
C THR A 89 0.41 7.36 -10.22
N VAL A 90 1.60 7.29 -10.81
CA VAL A 90 1.80 7.00 -12.25
C VAL A 90 1.28 5.62 -12.67
N CYS A 91 1.19 4.66 -11.75
CA CYS A 91 0.65 3.33 -12.00
C CYS A 91 -0.87 3.27 -11.83
N ILE A 92 -1.49 4.28 -11.22
CA ILE A 92 -2.92 4.27 -10.89
C ILE A 92 -3.74 4.67 -12.11
N LYS A 93 -4.67 3.79 -12.50
CA LYS A 93 -5.67 4.06 -13.54
C LYS A 93 -6.89 4.77 -12.99
N LYS A 94 -7.36 4.35 -11.81
CA LYS A 94 -8.59 4.87 -11.22
C LYS A 94 -8.58 4.72 -9.71
N VAL A 95 -9.11 5.74 -9.01
CA VAL A 95 -9.41 5.69 -7.57
C VAL A 95 -10.90 5.90 -7.40
N THR A 96 -11.55 4.97 -6.70
CA THR A 96 -12.98 5.04 -6.37
C THR A 96 -13.13 5.08 -4.86
N ARG A 97 -13.68 6.16 -4.31
CA ARG A 97 -14.04 6.24 -2.90
C ARG A 97 -15.29 5.39 -2.66
N LEU A 98 -15.25 4.54 -1.64
CA LEU A 98 -16.35 3.66 -1.28
C LEU A 98 -17.10 4.27 -0.10
N ALA A 99 -18.42 4.38 -0.23
CA ALA A 99 -19.28 4.74 0.90
C ALA A 99 -19.45 3.53 1.83
N VAL A 100 -19.41 3.79 3.14
CA VAL A 100 -19.65 2.81 4.19
C VAL A 100 -21.00 3.06 4.82
#